data_AF-A0A9E1P1V2-F1
#
_entry.id   AF-A0A9E1P1V2-F1
#
_cell.length_a   1.000
_cell.length_b   1.000
_cell.length_c   1.000
_cell.angle_alpha   90.00
_cell.angle_beta   90.00
_cell.angle_gamma   90.00
#
_symmetry.space_group_name_H-M   'P 1'
#
loop_
_entity.id
_entity.type
_entity.pdbx_description
1 polymer ?
#
loop_
_entity_poly.entity_id
_entity_poly.type
_entity_poly.pdbx_seq_one_letter_code
_entity_poly.pdbx_strand_id
1 'polypeptide(L)'
;MSEQSERRLLSGQAWEDYCETLKVAGRMVDEFGDTPNDLDRAEWYRFLSRLARNGFERFMENCEPDRPRLRDAPWRQSINVQCPDQDHLLCEFVDGQYEYRITGNRGTLPYFILAAWSAPQPVDIGDHNWALRGTAGLAEFDPTKLNTTSFLPSDNIDFDEQGNFEVIVGQRTRESNW
;
A
#
# COMPACT_ATOMS: atom_id res chain seq x y z
N MET A 1 8.18 -1.92 19.11
CA MET A 1 6.82 -2.29 19.56
C MET A 1 6.67 -1.82 20.99
N SER A 2 5.56 -1.19 21.35
CA SER A 2 5.30 -0.78 22.74
C SER A 2 4.69 -1.95 23.53
N GLU A 3 4.74 -1.89 24.86
CA GLU A 3 4.06 -2.89 25.71
C GLU A 3 2.55 -2.95 25.45
N GLN A 4 1.94 -1.83 25.02
CA GLN A 4 0.52 -1.76 24.73
C GLN A 4 0.15 -2.45 23.42
N SER A 5 0.89 -2.21 22.33
CA SER A 5 0.68 -2.91 21.06
C SER A 5 0.91 -4.41 21.20
N GLU A 6 1.95 -4.81 21.93
CA GLU A 6 2.22 -6.22 22.20
C GLU A 6 1.06 -6.88 22.95
N ARG A 7 0.58 -6.24 24.03
CA ARG A 7 -0.56 -6.75 24.80
C ARG A 7 -1.82 -6.89 23.96
N ARG A 8 -2.13 -5.89 23.11
CA ARG A 8 -3.30 -5.92 22.21
C ARG A 8 -3.21 -7.05 21.20
N LEU A 9 -2.02 -7.29 20.65
CA LEU A 9 -1.79 -8.36 19.69
C LEU A 9 -1.97 -9.73 20.35
N LEU A 10 -1.27 -9.97 21.47
CA LEU A 10 -1.26 -11.27 22.14
C LEU A 10 -2.59 -11.62 22.82
N SER A 11 -3.39 -10.63 23.21
CA SER A 11 -4.73 -10.86 23.78
C SER A 11 -5.81 -11.13 22.72
N GLY A 12 -5.53 -10.88 21.43
CA GLY A 12 -6.52 -10.92 20.35
C GLY A 12 -7.31 -9.62 20.18
N GLN A 13 -7.14 -8.63 21.06
CA GLN A 13 -7.84 -7.35 20.96
C GLN A 13 -7.57 -6.62 19.64
N ALA A 14 -6.34 -6.70 19.10
CA ALA A 14 -6.01 -6.10 17.81
C ALA A 14 -6.79 -6.74 16.65
N TRP A 15 -7.04 -8.05 16.72
CA TRP A 15 -7.84 -8.77 15.73
C TRP A 15 -9.33 -8.37 15.82
N GLU A 16 -9.88 -8.31 17.04
CA GLU A 16 -11.24 -7.85 17.27
C GLU A 16 -11.46 -6.43 16.74
N ASP A 17 -10.53 -5.51 17.03
CA ASP A 17 -10.56 -4.13 16.55
C ASP A 17 -10.51 -4.07 15.01
N TYR A 18 -9.65 -4.86 14.35
CA TYR A 18 -9.62 -4.97 12.89
C TYR A 18 -10.98 -5.42 12.31
N CYS A 19 -11.58 -6.47 12.88
CA CYS A 19 -12.89 -6.96 12.44
C CYS A 19 -13.99 -5.90 12.62
N GLU A 20 -13.98 -5.17 13.74
CA GLU A 20 -14.93 -4.08 13.98
C GLU A 20 -14.68 -2.90 13.02
N THR A 21 -13.43 -2.59 12.66
CA THR A 21 -13.12 -1.60 11.62
C THR A 21 -13.71 -2.01 10.27
N LEU A 22 -13.61 -3.28 9.86
CA LEU A 22 -14.26 -3.77 8.63
C LEU A 22 -15.78 -3.61 8.67
N LYS A 23 -16.40 -3.81 9.84
CA LYS A 23 -17.84 -3.63 10.04
C LYS A 23 -18.26 -2.16 10.00
N VAL A 24 -17.44 -1.26 10.55
CA VAL A 24 -17.62 0.20 10.38
C VAL A 24 -17.58 0.56 8.90
N ALA A 25 -16.55 0.13 8.17
CA ALA A 25 -16.44 0.36 6.73
C ALA A 25 -17.60 -0.24 5.93
N GLY A 26 -18.11 -1.40 6.34
CA GLY A 26 -19.31 -2.04 5.78
C GLY A 26 -20.55 -1.15 5.84
N ARG A 27 -20.72 -0.40 6.94
CA ARG A 27 -21.89 0.47 7.16
C ARG A 27 -21.78 1.82 6.45
N MET A 28 -20.59 2.23 6.03
CA MET A 28 -20.41 3.52 5.34
C MET A 28 -21.20 3.62 4.04
N VAL A 29 -21.60 2.51 3.41
CA VAL A 29 -22.46 2.53 2.22
C VAL A 29 -23.81 3.23 2.49
N ASP A 30 -24.28 3.22 3.73
CA ASP A 30 -25.55 3.85 4.11
C ASP A 30 -25.43 5.38 4.19
N GLU A 31 -24.22 5.92 4.36
CA GLU A 31 -23.98 7.38 4.38
C GLU A 31 -24.26 8.03 3.03
N PHE A 32 -24.26 7.25 1.94
CA PHE A 32 -24.61 7.73 0.59
C PHE A 32 -26.13 7.81 0.33
N GLY A 33 -26.95 7.42 1.31
CA GLY A 33 -28.41 7.48 1.23
C GLY A 33 -28.98 6.66 0.06
N ASP A 34 -29.81 7.29 -0.76
CA ASP A 34 -30.46 6.67 -1.92
C ASP A 34 -29.60 6.68 -3.19
N THR A 35 -28.37 7.21 -3.13
CA THR A 35 -27.47 7.28 -4.29
C THR A 35 -27.07 5.90 -4.82
N PRO A 36 -26.66 4.93 -3.98
CA PRO A 36 -26.28 3.60 -4.45
C PRO A 36 -27.51 2.74 -4.73
N ASN A 37 -27.56 2.13 -5.91
CA ASN A 37 -28.54 1.10 -6.22
C ASN A 37 -28.14 -0.27 -5.61
N ASP A 38 -28.96 -1.30 -5.83
CA ASP A 38 -28.70 -2.65 -5.31
C ASP A 38 -27.36 -3.24 -5.77
N LEU A 39 -26.97 -2.98 -7.02
CA LEU A 39 -25.69 -3.42 -7.55
C LEU A 39 -24.54 -2.69 -6.88
N ASP A 40 -24.63 -1.37 -6.71
CA ASP A 40 -23.59 -0.58 -6.03
C ASP A 40 -23.39 -1.06 -4.58
N ARG A 41 -24.48 -1.37 -3.87
CA ARG A 41 -24.43 -1.94 -2.53
C ARG A 41 -23.76 -3.32 -2.51
N ALA A 42 -24.09 -4.19 -3.45
CA ALA A 42 -23.41 -5.49 -3.58
C ALA A 42 -21.91 -5.32 -3.90
N GLU A 43 -21.58 -4.40 -4.80
CA GLU A 43 -20.20 -4.08 -5.18
C GLU A 43 -19.40 -3.46 -4.03
N TRP A 44 -20.03 -2.67 -3.15
CA TRP A 44 -19.39 -2.13 -1.96
C TRP A 44 -18.80 -3.24 -1.08
N TYR A 45 -19.61 -4.24 -0.73
CA TYR A 45 -19.15 -5.37 0.09
C TYR A 45 -18.10 -6.21 -0.62
N ARG A 46 -18.26 -6.42 -1.94
CA ARG A 46 -17.25 -7.10 -2.76
C ARG A 46 -15.94 -6.31 -2.79
N PHE A 47 -16.00 -4.99 -2.88
CA PHE A 47 -14.85 -4.09 -2.82
C PHE A 47 -14.13 -4.16 -1.48
N LEU A 48 -14.85 -4.18 -0.36
CA LEU A 48 -14.23 -4.36 0.98
C LEU A 48 -13.45 -5.67 1.08
N SER A 49 -13.96 -6.77 0.51
CA SER A 49 -13.21 -8.04 0.49
C SER A 49 -11.90 -7.95 -0.30
N ARG A 50 -11.89 -7.17 -1.39
CA ARG A 50 -10.68 -6.92 -2.19
C ARG A 50 -9.67 -6.10 -1.38
N LEU A 51 -10.14 -5.05 -0.70
CA LEU A 51 -9.30 -4.23 0.18
C LEU A 51 -8.68 -5.06 1.31
N ALA A 52 -9.47 -5.89 1.99
CA ALA A 52 -8.98 -6.74 3.07
C ALA A 52 -7.86 -7.67 2.60
N ARG A 53 -8.06 -8.38 1.49
CA ARG A 53 -7.02 -9.26 0.92
C ARG A 53 -5.74 -8.51 0.56
N ASN A 54 -5.88 -7.34 -0.09
CA ASN A 54 -4.70 -6.53 -0.42
C ASN A 54 -3.97 -6.01 0.81
N GLY A 55 -4.70 -5.60 1.85
CA GLY A 55 -4.13 -5.18 3.12
C GLY A 55 -3.34 -6.29 3.80
N PHE A 56 -3.89 -7.51 3.88
CA PHE A 56 -3.18 -8.66 4.43
C PHE A 56 -1.91 -9.00 3.64
N GLU A 57 -2.00 -9.08 2.31
CA GLU A 57 -0.83 -9.35 1.48
C GLU A 57 0.25 -8.26 1.60
N ARG A 58 -0.15 -6.99 1.74
CA ARG A 58 0.79 -5.85 1.82
C ARG A 58 1.43 -5.71 3.20
N PHE A 59 0.65 -5.85 4.27
CA PHE A 59 1.07 -5.46 5.62
C PHE A 59 1.25 -6.63 6.59
N MET A 60 0.96 -7.87 6.17
CA MET A 60 1.24 -9.06 6.98
C MET A 60 2.13 -10.08 6.25
N GLU A 61 1.92 -10.31 4.95
CA GLU A 61 2.62 -11.37 4.22
C GLU A 61 3.86 -10.89 3.44
N ASN A 62 3.91 -9.61 3.03
CA ASN A 62 5.02 -9.02 2.27
C ASN A 62 5.57 -7.77 2.96
N CYS A 63 5.85 -7.89 4.26
CA CYS A 63 6.19 -6.77 5.13
C CYS A 63 7.55 -6.92 5.82
N GLU A 64 8.40 -7.86 5.42
CA GLU A 64 9.74 -8.01 6.00
C GLU A 64 10.66 -6.87 5.54
N PRO A 65 11.09 -5.96 6.44
CA PRO A 65 11.85 -4.77 6.04
C PRO A 65 13.18 -5.08 5.36
N ASP A 66 13.85 -6.15 5.81
CA ASP A 66 15.16 -6.57 5.29
C ASP A 66 15.06 -7.44 4.03
N ARG A 67 13.84 -7.78 3.59
CA ARG A 67 13.59 -8.64 2.43
C ARG A 67 12.46 -8.09 1.55
N PRO A 68 12.57 -6.84 1.09
CA PRO A 68 11.54 -6.20 0.27
C PRO A 68 11.33 -6.95 -1.04
N ARG A 69 10.07 -7.02 -1.49
CA ARG A 69 9.70 -7.65 -2.77
C ARG A 69 8.67 -6.80 -3.46
N LEU A 70 8.92 -6.53 -4.75
CA LEU A 70 7.90 -6.05 -5.66
C LEU A 70 6.84 -7.14 -5.82
N ARG A 71 5.60 -6.77 -5.56
CA ARG A 71 4.44 -7.66 -5.60
C ARG A 71 3.38 -7.09 -6.53
N ASP A 72 2.81 -7.94 -7.36
CA ASP A 72 1.59 -7.65 -8.12
C ASP A 72 0.40 -7.37 -7.20
N ALA A 73 -0.48 -6.46 -7.62
CA ALA A 73 -1.76 -6.32 -6.97
C ALA A 73 -2.55 -7.65 -7.03
N PRO A 74 -3.34 -8.00 -6.00
CA PRO A 74 -4.09 -9.24 -6.00
C PRO A 74 -5.02 -9.36 -7.21
N TRP A 75 -5.40 -10.57 -7.60
CA TRP A 75 -6.30 -10.75 -8.74
C TRP A 75 -7.64 -10.01 -8.57
N ARG A 76 -8.05 -9.25 -9.60
CA ARG A 76 -9.21 -8.35 -9.57
C ARG A 76 -9.16 -7.35 -8.42
N GLN A 77 -7.96 -6.97 -8.00
CA GLN A 77 -7.81 -5.78 -7.20
C GLN A 77 -8.10 -4.57 -8.08
N SER A 78 -8.98 -3.70 -7.59
CA SER A 78 -9.18 -2.36 -8.13
C SER A 78 -9.35 -1.48 -6.91
N ILE A 79 -8.27 -0.79 -6.52
CA ILE A 79 -8.28 0.23 -5.47
C ILE A 79 -8.06 1.56 -6.17
N ASN A 80 -8.90 2.56 -5.90
CA ASN A 80 -8.84 3.88 -6.53
C ASN A 80 -8.94 3.80 -8.07
N VAL A 81 -8.12 4.59 -8.78
CA VAL A 81 -8.08 4.67 -10.24
C VAL A 81 -6.90 3.84 -10.75
N GLN A 82 -7.10 2.53 -10.90
CA GLN A 82 -6.14 1.67 -11.58
C GLN A 82 -6.49 1.59 -13.07
N CYS A 83 -5.50 1.83 -13.93
CA CYS A 83 -5.64 1.63 -15.36
C CYS A 83 -5.63 0.12 -15.67
N PRO A 84 -6.60 -0.42 -16.43
CA PRO A 84 -6.61 -1.83 -16.82
C PRO A 84 -5.43 -2.25 -17.70
N ASP A 85 -4.74 -1.27 -18.31
CA ASP A 85 -3.56 -1.49 -19.16
C ASP A 85 -2.23 -1.35 -18.39
N GLN A 86 -2.28 -1.29 -17.05
CA GLN A 86 -1.10 -1.09 -16.22
C GLN A 86 -0.99 -2.14 -15.11
N ASP A 87 0.12 -2.86 -15.11
CA ASP A 87 0.55 -3.65 -13.97
C ASP A 87 1.05 -2.73 -12.85
N HIS A 88 0.51 -2.93 -11.64
CA HIS A 88 0.87 -2.15 -10.46
C HIS A 88 1.64 -3.04 -9.49
N LEU A 89 2.97 -2.92 -9.55
CA LEU A 89 3.87 -3.53 -8.58
C LEU A 89 4.07 -2.59 -7.39
N LEU A 90 3.92 -3.13 -6.17
CA LEU A 90 4.11 -2.37 -4.93
C LEU A 90 5.11 -3.08 -4.02
N CYS A 91 5.87 -2.28 -3.27
CA CYS A 91 6.74 -2.73 -2.21
C CYS A 91 6.80 -1.64 -1.13
N GLU A 92 6.82 -2.05 0.14
CA GLU A 92 7.02 -1.13 1.25
C GLU A 92 8.50 -1.06 1.63
N PHE A 93 9.01 0.15 1.82
CA PHE A 93 10.33 0.41 2.38
C PHE A 93 10.15 1.01 3.77
N VAL A 94 10.13 0.16 4.80
CA VAL A 94 9.81 0.57 6.18
C VAL A 94 10.93 1.42 6.77
N ASP A 95 12.18 1.09 6.46
CA ASP A 95 13.35 1.85 6.88
C ASP A 95 14.02 2.52 5.67
N GLY A 96 13.82 3.84 5.55
CA GLY A 96 14.39 4.65 4.49
C GLY A 96 15.88 4.98 4.67
N GLN A 97 16.54 4.51 5.72
CA GLN A 97 17.99 4.68 5.91
C GLN A 97 18.81 3.69 5.07
N TYR A 98 18.21 2.58 4.66
CA TYR A 98 18.87 1.62 3.77
C TYR A 98 18.85 2.07 2.32
N GLU A 99 19.83 1.59 1.56
CA GLU A 99 19.83 1.64 0.10
C GLU A 99 19.29 0.31 -0.43
N TYR A 100 18.27 0.38 -1.26
CA TYR A 100 17.68 -0.76 -1.94
C TYR A 100 18.09 -0.75 -3.40
N ARG A 101 18.06 -1.93 -4.02
CA ARG A 101 18.39 -2.10 -5.42
C ARG A 101 17.25 -2.80 -6.15
N ILE A 102 16.77 -2.17 -7.21
CA ILE A 102 15.82 -2.74 -8.16
C ILE A 102 16.59 -3.10 -9.42
N THR A 103 16.62 -4.38 -9.77
CA THR A 103 17.19 -4.86 -11.03
C THR A 103 16.12 -5.52 -11.87
N GLY A 104 16.24 -5.42 -13.19
CA GLY A 104 15.34 -6.10 -14.09
C GLY A 104 15.77 -5.98 -15.54
N ASN A 105 14.89 -6.42 -16.43
CA ASN A 105 15.02 -6.23 -17.87
C ASN A 105 13.76 -5.53 -18.37
N ARG A 106 13.92 -4.50 -19.21
CA ARG A 106 12.79 -3.77 -19.79
C ARG A 106 11.88 -4.67 -20.63
N GLY A 107 12.45 -5.73 -21.20
CA GLY A 107 11.79 -6.61 -22.15
C GLY A 107 11.26 -5.79 -23.33
N THR A 108 9.98 -5.96 -23.62
CA THR A 108 9.29 -5.27 -24.71
C THR A 108 8.39 -4.14 -24.23
N LEU A 109 8.45 -3.76 -22.94
CA LEU A 109 7.59 -2.71 -22.41
C LEU A 109 7.95 -1.37 -23.07
N PRO A 110 6.97 -0.68 -23.69
CA PRO A 110 7.24 0.60 -24.31
C PRO A 110 7.57 1.65 -23.25
N TYR A 111 7.00 1.54 -22.05
CA TYR A 111 7.14 2.52 -20.98
C TYR A 111 6.82 1.91 -19.62
N PHE A 112 7.53 2.33 -18.58
CA PHE A 112 7.16 2.10 -17.19
C PHE A 112 7.66 3.26 -16.30
N ILE A 113 7.16 3.31 -15.07
CA ILE A 113 7.55 4.31 -14.08
C ILE A 113 7.91 3.60 -12.79
N LEU A 114 9.00 4.04 -12.15
CA LEU A 114 9.27 3.78 -10.75
C LEU A 114 8.93 5.03 -9.95
N ALA A 115 8.03 4.90 -8.98
CA ALA A 115 7.64 5.99 -8.11
C ALA A 115 7.83 5.58 -6.65
N ALA A 116 8.33 6.52 -5.85
CA ALA A 116 8.45 6.36 -4.41
C ALA A 116 7.45 7.30 -3.73
N TRP A 117 6.78 6.79 -2.70
CA TRP A 117 5.83 7.54 -1.90
C TRP A 117 6.24 7.57 -0.43
N SER A 118 5.96 8.69 0.21
CA SER A 118 5.97 8.82 1.66
C SER A 118 4.55 8.70 2.20
N ALA A 119 4.38 7.84 3.20
CA ALA A 119 3.14 7.58 3.90
C ALA A 119 3.42 7.61 5.42
N PRO A 120 3.49 8.80 6.04
CA PRO A 120 3.81 8.90 7.45
C PRO A 120 2.74 8.19 8.29
N GLN A 121 3.17 7.29 9.16
CA GLN A 121 2.30 6.55 10.08
C GLN A 121 2.59 6.96 11.52
N PRO A 122 1.58 7.03 12.40
CA PRO A 122 1.81 7.19 13.84
C PRO A 122 2.72 6.08 14.37
N VAL A 123 3.71 6.45 15.20
CA VAL A 123 4.66 5.48 15.79
C VAL A 123 3.98 4.47 16.73
N ASP A 124 2.81 4.83 17.23
CA ASP A 124 1.97 4.09 18.15
C ASP A 124 0.70 3.54 17.49
N ILE A 125 0.70 3.37 16.15
CA ILE A 125 -0.47 2.90 15.39
C ILE A 125 -1.11 1.62 15.97
N GLY A 126 -0.28 0.71 16.50
CA GLY A 126 -0.74 -0.54 17.11
C GLY A 126 -1.35 -0.39 18.51
N ASP A 127 -1.24 0.77 19.13
CA ASP A 127 -1.66 1.01 20.51
C ASP A 127 -3.14 1.41 20.61
N HIS A 128 -3.74 1.81 19.48
CA HIS A 128 -5.07 2.40 19.41
C HIS A 128 -6.16 1.39 19.02
N ASN A 129 -7.37 1.55 19.56
CA ASN A 129 -8.58 0.95 19.01
C ASN A 129 -9.12 1.85 17.88
N TRP A 130 -8.93 1.44 16.63
CA TRP A 130 -9.32 2.23 15.46
C TRP A 130 -10.81 2.14 15.18
N ALA A 131 -11.46 1.01 15.49
CA ALA A 131 -12.89 0.84 15.23
C ALA A 131 -13.74 1.87 15.99
N LEU A 132 -13.37 2.21 17.22
CA LEU A 132 -14.07 3.21 18.04
C LEU A 132 -13.96 4.64 17.49
N ARG A 133 -12.88 4.94 16.75
CA ARG A 133 -12.66 6.25 16.13
C ARG A 133 -13.44 6.40 14.82
N GLY A 134 -13.74 5.29 14.15
CA GLY A 134 -14.42 5.29 12.86
C GLY A 134 -13.73 6.20 11.83
N THR A 135 -14.53 6.90 11.02
CA THR A 135 -14.02 7.83 9.99
C THR A 135 -13.30 9.05 10.58
N ALA A 136 -13.58 9.44 11.83
CA ALA A 136 -12.86 10.53 12.49
C ALA A 136 -11.36 10.20 12.69
N GLY A 137 -11.03 8.90 12.80
CA GLY A 137 -9.64 8.43 12.88
C GLY A 137 -8.80 8.76 11.65
N LEU A 138 -9.41 8.99 10.49
CA LEU A 138 -8.71 9.38 9.26
C LEU A 138 -8.01 10.74 9.38
N ALA A 139 -8.45 11.62 10.28
CA ALA A 139 -7.76 12.87 10.54
C ALA A 139 -6.39 12.66 11.22
N GLU A 140 -6.21 11.54 11.93
CA GLU A 140 -4.98 11.17 12.62
C GLU A 140 -4.10 10.27 11.76
N PHE A 141 -4.72 9.31 11.06
CA PHE A 141 -4.04 8.38 10.18
C PHE A 141 -4.90 8.06 8.97
N ASP A 142 -4.51 8.61 7.82
CA ASP A 142 -5.12 8.30 6.52
C ASP A 142 -4.10 7.55 5.64
N PRO A 143 -4.25 6.21 5.49
CA PRO A 143 -3.33 5.41 4.69
C PRO A 143 -3.45 5.69 3.18
N THR A 144 -4.43 6.48 2.75
CA THR A 144 -4.61 6.89 1.35
C THR A 144 -3.85 8.18 1.01
N LYS A 145 -3.39 8.93 2.02
CA LYS A 145 -2.66 10.19 1.84
C LYS A 145 -1.18 9.94 1.56
N LEU A 146 -0.89 9.47 0.36
CA LEU A 146 0.45 9.20 -0.13
C LEU A 146 1.03 10.43 -0.84
N ASN A 147 2.23 10.86 -0.44
CA ASN A 147 2.96 11.93 -1.12
C ASN A 147 4.06 11.33 -1.99
N THR A 148 3.99 11.53 -3.30
CA THR A 148 5.08 11.11 -4.21
C THR A 148 6.34 11.91 -3.87
N THR A 149 7.42 11.21 -3.51
CA THR A 149 8.71 11.83 -3.19
C THR A 149 9.67 11.81 -4.37
N SER A 150 9.59 10.76 -5.19
CA SER A 150 10.45 10.57 -6.37
C SER A 150 9.67 9.92 -7.49
N PHE A 151 10.08 10.20 -8.72
CA PHE A 151 9.47 9.68 -9.92
C PHE A 151 10.54 9.52 -11.01
N LEU A 152 10.73 8.29 -11.47
CA LEU A 152 11.73 7.93 -12.47
C LEU A 152 11.04 7.21 -13.63
N PRO A 153 10.78 7.91 -14.75
CA PRO A 153 10.23 7.29 -15.95
C PRO A 153 11.31 6.45 -16.64
N SER A 154 10.89 5.40 -17.35
CA SER A 154 11.82 4.50 -18.06
C SER A 154 12.70 5.20 -19.10
N ASP A 155 12.29 6.36 -19.61
CA ASP A 155 13.08 7.14 -20.57
C ASP A 155 14.32 7.79 -19.94
N ASN A 156 14.36 7.86 -18.60
CA ASN A 156 15.48 8.39 -17.82
C ASN A 156 16.28 7.28 -17.12
N ILE A 157 16.03 6.02 -17.48
CA ILE A 157 16.78 4.87 -16.95
C ILE A 157 17.82 4.47 -17.99
N ASP A 158 19.07 4.35 -17.56
CA ASP A 158 20.14 3.77 -18.35
C ASP A 158 19.95 2.25 -18.44
N PHE A 159 19.95 1.71 -19.65
CA PHE A 159 19.88 0.27 -19.93
C PHE A 159 21.17 -0.21 -20.60
N ASP A 160 21.55 -1.45 -20.34
CA ASP A 160 22.61 -2.11 -21.12
C ASP A 160 22.13 -2.52 -22.52
N GLU A 161 23.04 -3.04 -23.35
CA GLU A 161 22.75 -3.50 -24.71
C GLU A 161 21.68 -4.63 -24.76
N GLN A 162 21.47 -5.34 -23.66
CA GLN A 162 20.47 -6.40 -23.52
C GLN A 162 19.15 -5.89 -22.91
N GLY A 163 19.05 -4.60 -22.58
CA GLY A 163 17.88 -3.99 -21.96
C GLY A 163 17.77 -4.22 -20.45
N ASN A 164 18.83 -4.69 -19.78
CA ASN A 164 18.85 -4.78 -18.33
C ASN A 164 19.07 -3.41 -17.69
N PHE A 165 18.54 -3.23 -16.49
CA PHE A 165 18.73 -2.02 -15.70
C PHE A 165 19.01 -2.37 -14.23
N GLU A 166 19.68 -1.45 -13.55
CA GLU A 166 19.85 -1.40 -12.11
C GLU A 166 19.49 0.02 -11.65
N VAL A 167 18.54 0.15 -10.72
CA VAL A 167 18.14 1.40 -10.07
C VAL A 167 18.35 1.29 -8.57
N ILE A 168 18.96 2.30 -7.97
CA ILE A 168 19.21 2.38 -6.53
C ILE A 168 18.17 3.27 -5.87
N VAL A 169 17.42 2.76 -4.91
CA VAL A 169 16.47 3.54 -4.11
C VAL A 169 17.13 3.87 -2.78
N GLY A 170 17.38 5.15 -2.49
CA GLY A 170 18.00 5.56 -1.23
C GLY A 170 18.15 7.06 -1.10
N GLN A 171 18.72 7.53 0.01
CA GLN A 171 18.85 8.98 0.28
C GLN A 171 20.10 9.61 -0.34
N ARG A 172 21.09 8.81 -0.73
CA ARG A 172 22.35 9.29 -1.27
C ARG A 172 22.21 9.57 -2.76
N THR A 173 22.37 10.84 -3.14
CA THR A 173 22.31 11.27 -4.53
C THR A 173 23.33 10.54 -5.40
N ARG A 174 22.90 10.18 -6.61
CA ARG A 174 23.73 9.59 -7.67
C ARG A 174 23.44 10.30 -8.99
N GLU A 175 24.33 10.12 -9.95
CA GLU A 175 24.24 10.80 -11.25
C GLU A 175 23.13 10.22 -12.14
N SER A 176 22.91 8.90 -12.10
CA SER A 176 21.84 8.23 -12.83
C SER A 176 21.26 7.05 -12.05
N ASN A 177 20.10 6.55 -12.53
CA ASN A 177 19.38 5.40 -11.99
C ASN A 177 19.19 5.43 -10.45
N TRP A 178 18.61 6.53 -9.95
CA TRP A 178 18.38 6.79 -8.52
C TRP A 178 17.01 7.40 -8.23
#